data_AF-A0A6J3CCJ4-F1
#
_entry.id   AF-A0A6J3CCJ4-F1
#
_cell.length_a   1.000
_cell.length_b   1.000
_cell.length_c   1.000
_cell.angle_alpha   90.00
_cell.angle_beta   90.00
_cell.angle_gamma   90.00
#
_symmetry.space_group_name_H-M   'P 1'
#
loop_
_entity.id
_entity.type
_entity.pdbx_description
1 polymer ?
#
loop_
_entity_poly.entity_id
_entity_poly.type
_entity_poly.pdbx_seq_one_letter_code
_entity_poly.pdbx_strand_id
1 'polypeptide(L)'
;YLGFYTYLIETITAPDAIIRYLCKQYSIHRIPIGNDHTYKNSGKVPNDITYFYTANHRFTVRVSAYSGAKSSSTIEIRPAKLLANSLDVDQLTNYNTQSVPYG
;
A
#
# COMPACT_ATOMS: atom_id res chain seq x y z
N TYR A 1 12.55 9.99 11.68
CA TYR A 1 11.36 9.40 11.03
C TYR A 1 11.61 9.32 9.53
N LEU A 2 11.48 8.14 8.90
CA LEU A 2 11.82 7.93 7.47
C LEU A 2 10.66 8.26 6.50
N GLY A 3 9.57 8.85 7.00
CA GLY A 3 8.43 9.25 6.17
C GLY A 3 7.39 8.15 5.89
N PHE A 4 7.54 6.96 6.49
CA PHE A 4 6.45 5.98 6.56
C PHE A 4 5.32 6.54 7.39
N TYR A 5 4.07 6.49 6.95
CA TYR A 5 2.94 7.12 7.65
C TYR A 5 1.78 6.16 7.98
N THR A 6 1.78 4.95 7.41
CA THR A 6 0.76 3.92 7.65
C THR A 6 1.27 2.55 7.20
N TYR A 7 0.54 1.49 7.50
CA TYR A 7 0.72 0.16 6.92
C TYR A 7 -0.38 -0.17 5.93
N LEU A 8 -0.09 -1.03 4.95
CA LEU A 8 -1.03 -1.40 3.88
C LEU A 8 -2.34 -2.01 4.42
N ILE A 9 -2.32 -2.70 5.56
CA ILE A 9 -3.54 -3.20 6.20
C ILE A 9 -4.50 -2.07 6.61
N GLU A 10 -3.98 -0.91 7.02
CA GLU A 10 -4.77 0.21 7.52
C GLU A 10 -5.48 0.95 6.38
N THR A 11 -5.09 0.68 5.12
CA THR A 11 -5.70 1.30 3.93
C THR A 11 -6.74 0.41 3.25
N ILE A 12 -7.03 -0.79 3.80
CA ILE A 12 -7.93 -1.77 3.19
C ILE A 12 -9.08 -2.06 4.15
N THR A 13 -10.31 -1.89 3.66
CA THR A 13 -11.52 -2.33 4.36
C THR A 13 -12.06 -3.58 3.68
N ALA A 14 -12.15 -4.68 4.43
CA ALA A 14 -12.72 -5.94 3.96
C ALA A 14 -13.19 -6.80 5.15
N PRO A 15 -14.05 -7.82 4.93
CA PRO A 15 -14.41 -8.76 5.98
C PRO A 15 -13.18 -9.45 6.61
N ASP A 16 -13.27 -9.78 7.89
CA ASP A 16 -12.19 -10.40 8.67
C ASP A 16 -11.54 -11.60 7.99
N ALA A 17 -12.33 -12.48 7.38
CA ALA A 17 -11.82 -13.66 6.68
C ALA A 17 -10.86 -13.27 5.53
N ILE A 18 -11.18 -12.19 4.81
CA ILE A 18 -10.36 -11.67 3.72
C ILE A 18 -9.10 -11.01 4.26
N ILE A 19 -9.21 -10.18 5.31
CA ILE A 19 -8.04 -9.54 5.94
C ILE A 19 -7.07 -10.61 6.48
N ARG A 20 -7.57 -11.65 7.15
CA ARG A 20 -6.75 -12.77 7.65
C ARG A 20 -6.05 -13.50 6.51
N TYR A 21 -6.75 -13.76 5.41
CA TYR A 21 -6.17 -14.36 4.22
C TYR A 21 -5.04 -13.48 3.64
N LEU A 22 -5.29 -12.18 3.45
CA LEU A 22 -4.30 -11.25 2.91
C LEU A 22 -3.09 -11.10 3.83
N CYS A 23 -3.29 -11.10 5.14
CA CYS A 23 -2.21 -11.10 6.12
C CYS A 23 -1.34 -12.35 6.02
N LYS A 24 -1.94 -13.53 5.89
CA LYS A 24 -1.22 -14.80 5.78
C LYS A 24 -0.48 -14.92 4.44
N GLN A 25 -1.13 -14.57 3.34
CA GLN A 25 -0.62 -14.80 1.99
C GLN A 25 0.35 -13.71 1.53
N TYR A 26 0.10 -12.45 1.90
CA TYR A 26 0.84 -11.29 1.38
C TYR A 26 1.46 -10.42 2.47
N SER A 27 1.27 -10.75 3.75
CA SER A 27 1.83 -10.00 4.89
C SER A 27 1.50 -8.51 4.87
N ILE A 28 0.28 -8.14 4.43
CA ILE A 28 -0.12 -6.73 4.27
C ILE A 28 -0.01 -5.89 5.57
N HIS A 29 -0.09 -6.54 6.73
CA HIS A 29 0.11 -5.91 8.04
C HIS A 29 1.56 -5.51 8.34
N ARG A 30 2.52 -5.93 7.51
CA ARG A 30 3.96 -5.64 7.67
C ARG A 30 4.52 -4.74 6.57
N ILE A 31 3.68 -4.31 5.64
CA ILE A 31 4.10 -3.50 4.49
C ILE A 31 3.84 -2.03 4.82
N PRO A 32 4.88 -1.24 5.15
CA PRO A 32 4.69 0.17 5.40
C PRO A 32 4.54 0.95 4.09
N ILE A 33 3.79 2.05 4.17
CA ILE A 33 3.59 3.00 3.09
C ILE A 33 4.21 4.32 3.52
N GLY A 34 5.10 4.83 2.70
CA GLY A 34 5.77 6.11 2.89
C GLY A 34 5.56 7.05 1.71
N ASN A 35 6.25 8.17 1.75
CA ASN A 35 6.08 9.26 0.77
C ASN A 35 7.39 9.53 0.01
N ASP A 36 7.48 10.68 -0.64
CA ASP A 36 8.68 11.09 -1.38
C ASP A 36 9.94 11.20 -0.48
N HIS A 37 9.77 11.57 0.80
CA HIS A 37 10.88 11.57 1.76
C HIS A 37 11.42 10.15 1.99
N THR A 38 10.54 9.14 2.05
CA THR A 38 10.93 7.72 2.11
C THR A 38 11.65 7.27 0.85
N TYR A 39 11.20 7.71 -0.33
CA TYR A 39 11.87 7.41 -1.60
C TYR A 39 13.31 7.94 -1.62
N LYS A 40 13.48 9.23 -1.30
CA LYS A 40 14.79 9.91 -1.24
C LYS A 40 15.74 9.30 -0.20
N ASN A 41 15.19 8.68 0.85
CA ASN A 41 15.97 8.04 1.91
C ASN A 41 15.85 6.51 1.91
N SER A 42 15.45 5.89 0.79
CA SER A 42 15.21 4.45 0.70
C SER A 42 16.42 3.60 1.09
N GLY A 43 17.64 4.08 0.81
CA GLY A 43 18.88 3.41 1.25
C GLY A 43 19.03 3.31 2.77
N LYS A 44 18.45 4.26 3.52
CA LYS A 44 18.48 4.32 5.00
C LYS A 44 17.36 3.51 5.65
N VAL A 45 16.46 2.92 4.86
CA VAL A 45 15.40 2.04 5.39
C VAL A 45 16.04 0.82 6.07
N PRO A 46 15.66 0.52 7.33
CA PRO A 46 16.15 -0.63 8.08
C PRO A 46 16.03 -1.95 7.31
N ASN A 47 16.98 -2.86 7.54
CA ASN A 47 17.09 -4.10 6.79
C ASN A 47 15.97 -5.12 7.06
N ASP A 48 15.24 -4.96 8.16
CA ASP A 48 14.04 -5.72 8.51
C ASP A 48 12.80 -5.29 7.71
N ILE A 49 12.83 -4.10 7.07
CA ILE A 49 11.79 -3.64 6.15
C ILE A 49 12.22 -3.96 4.72
N THR A 50 11.81 -5.13 4.25
CA THR A 50 12.21 -5.64 2.94
C THR A 50 11.22 -5.36 1.82
N TYR A 51 10.02 -4.89 2.14
CA TYR A 51 8.97 -4.62 1.16
C TYR A 51 8.14 -3.44 1.60
N PHE A 52 8.13 -2.36 0.81
CA PHE A 52 7.43 -1.14 1.17
C PHE A 52 7.05 -0.32 -0.06
N TYR A 53 6.10 0.59 0.13
CA TYR A 53 5.69 1.54 -0.88
C TYR A 53 6.18 2.95 -0.52
N THR A 54 6.47 3.73 -1.54
CA THR A 54 6.65 5.19 -1.49
C THR A 54 5.55 5.85 -2.31
N ALA A 55 5.64 7.15 -2.57
CA ALA A 55 4.62 7.89 -3.31
C ALA A 55 4.17 7.20 -4.61
N ASN A 56 5.13 6.76 -5.45
CA ASN A 56 4.85 6.18 -6.77
C ASN A 56 5.63 4.89 -7.04
N HIS A 57 6.35 4.36 -6.06
CA HIS A 57 7.22 3.20 -6.26
C HIS A 57 7.03 2.15 -5.19
N ARG A 58 7.30 0.91 -5.57
CA ARG A 58 7.43 -0.23 -4.68
C ARG A 58 8.87 -0.67 -4.61
N PHE A 59 9.37 -0.85 -3.40
CA PHE A 59 10.70 -1.39 -3.14
C PHE A 59 10.63 -2.85 -2.70
N THR A 60 11.60 -3.64 -3.15
CA THR A 60 11.90 -4.96 -2.61
C THR A 60 13.39 -5.00 -2.30
N VAL A 61 13.72 -5.17 -1.03
CA VAL A 61 15.09 -5.25 -0.54
C VAL A 61 15.41 -6.70 -0.19
N ARG A 62 16.56 -7.18 -0.62
CA ARG A 62 17.14 -8.46 -0.25
C ARG A 62 18.42 -8.21 0.51
N VAL A 63 18.57 -8.90 1.63
CA VAL A 63 19.78 -8.88 2.42
C VAL A 63 20.36 -10.29 2.42
N SER A 64 21.60 -10.43 1.96
CA SER A 64 22.32 -11.70 1.95
C SER A 64 22.50 -12.19 3.38
N ALA A 65 22.06 -13.41 3.67
CA ALA A 65 22.25 -14.03 4.98
C ALA A 65 23.73 -14.28 5.32
N TYR A 66 24.58 -14.46 4.29
CA TYR A 66 26.00 -14.80 4.47
C TYR A 66 26.88 -13.57 4.62
N SER A 67 26.64 -12.53 3.81
CA SER A 67 27.52 -11.36 3.74
C SER A 67 26.90 -10.09 4.32
N GLY A 68 25.61 -10.10 4.65
CA GLY A 68 24.86 -8.88 5.01
C GLY A 68 24.70 -7.90 3.85
N ALA A 69 25.16 -8.25 2.64
CA ALA A 69 25.07 -7.38 1.48
C ALA A 69 23.61 -7.09 1.12
N LYS A 70 23.30 -5.81 0.94
CA LYS A 70 21.96 -5.30 0.61
C LYS A 70 21.84 -5.06 -0.89
N SER A 71 20.78 -5.59 -1.48
CA SER A 71 20.37 -5.29 -2.85
C SER A 71 18.91 -4.86 -2.84
N SER A 72 18.54 -3.90 -3.69
CA SER A 72 17.18 -3.38 -3.76
C SER A 72 16.71 -3.28 -5.19
N SER A 73 15.46 -3.63 -5.42
CA SER A 73 14.75 -3.45 -6.68
C SER A 73 13.58 -2.51 -6.48
N THR A 74 13.36 -1.63 -7.47
CA THR A 74 12.33 -0.60 -7.44
C THR A 74 11.47 -0.72 -8.69
N ILE A 75 10.15 -0.68 -8.52
CA ILE A 75 9.18 -0.72 -9.60
C ILE A 75 8.20 0.44 -9.44
N GLU A 76 7.94 1.17 -10.51
CA GLU A 76 6.91 2.20 -10.56
C GLU A 76 5.51 1.58 -10.45
N ILE A 77 4.66 2.18 -9.62
CA ILE A 77 3.30 1.71 -9.38
C ILE A 77 2.44 2.15 -10.56
N ARG A 78 1.74 1.19 -11.17
CA ARG A 78 0.82 1.47 -12.28
C ARG A 78 -0.42 2.21 -11.77
N PRO A 79 -1.06 3.02 -12.62
CA PRO A 79 -2.36 3.63 -12.31
C PRO A 79 -3.38 2.59 -11.82
N ALA A 80 -4.17 2.97 -10.81
CA ALA A 80 -5.20 2.10 -10.24
C ALA A 80 -6.29 1.82 -11.28
N LYS A 81 -6.67 0.54 -11.42
CA LYS A 81 -7.75 0.11 -12.33
C LYS A 81 -8.92 -0.56 -11.61
N LEU A 82 -8.62 -1.33 -10.56
CA LEU A 82 -9.63 -2.15 -9.89
C LEU A 82 -10.46 -1.32 -8.90
N LEU A 83 -9.78 -0.69 -7.94
CA LEU A 83 -10.42 0.07 -6.86
C LEU A 83 -10.90 1.45 -7.30
N ALA A 84 -10.43 1.97 -8.44
CA ALA A 84 -10.88 3.24 -8.99
C ALA A 84 -12.32 3.14 -9.55
N ASN A 85 -12.65 2.00 -10.17
CA ASN A 85 -13.95 1.82 -10.81
C ASN A 85 -15.10 1.69 -9.80
N SER A 86 -14.85 1.11 -8.62
CA SER A 86 -15.87 1.00 -7.57
C SER A 86 -16.23 2.37 -6.98
N LEU A 87 -15.24 3.26 -6.82
CA LEU A 87 -15.45 4.60 -6.28
C LEU A 87 -16.36 5.45 -7.19
N ASP A 88 -16.24 5.31 -8.51
CA ASP A 88 -17.05 6.05 -9.47
C ASP A 88 -18.54 5.63 -9.39
N VAL A 89 -18.79 4.32 -9.26
CA VAL A 89 -20.16 3.78 -9.06
C VAL A 89 -20.75 4.24 -7.73
N ASP A 90 -19.96 4.24 -6.66
CA ASP A 90 -20.40 4.72 -5.34
C ASP A 90 -20.71 6.24 -5.38
N GLN A 91 -19.93 7.03 -6.10
CA GLN A 91 -20.23 8.45 -6.30
C GLN A 91 -21.56 8.64 -7.04
N LEU A 92 -21.76 7.94 -8.17
CA LEU A 92 -23.00 8.00 -8.96
C LEU A 92 -24.25 7.60 -8.15
N THR A 93 -24.16 6.53 -7.35
CA THR A 93 -25.27 6.08 -6.50
C THR A 93 -25.60 7.08 -5.40
N ASN A 94 -24.61 7.74 -4.81
CA ASN A 94 -24.84 8.80 -3.82
C ASN A 94 -25.54 10.02 -4.43
N TYR A 95 -25.12 10.48 -5.61
CA TYR A 95 -25.79 11.60 -6.30
C TYR A 95 -27.26 11.28 -6.63
N ASN A 96 -27.55 10.04 -7.05
CA ASN A 96 -28.93 9.60 -7.33
C ASN A 96 -29.79 9.48 -6.06
N THR A 97 -29.19 9.13 -4.92
CA THR A 97 -29.92 9.00 -3.65
C THR A 97 -30.24 10.36 -3.02
N GLN A 98 -29.41 11.38 -3.25
CA GLN A 98 -29.67 12.76 -2.77
C GLN A 98 -30.66 13.55 -3.65
N SER A 99 -30.95 13.07 -4.86
CA SER A 99 -31.84 13.72 -5.82
C SER A 99 -33.26 13.17 -5.82
N VAL A 100 -33.60 12.27 -4.89
CA VAL A 100 -34.99 11.88 -4.62
C VAL A 100 -35.54 12.81 -3.53
N PRO A 101 -36.35 13.84 -3.85
CA PRO A 101 -37.01 14.61 -2.82
C PRO A 101 -38.10 13.75 -2.19
N TYR A 102 -38.21 13.79 -0.88
CA TYR A 102 -39.32 13.19 -0.13
C TYR A 102 -40.65 13.52 -0.82
N GLY A 103 -41.30 12.49 -1.35
CA GLY A 103 -42.70 12.51 -1.76
C GLY A 103 -43.61 12.15 -0.60
#